data_AF-A0A925RL26-F1
#
_entry.id   AF-A0A925RL26-F1
#
_cell.length_a   1.000
_cell.length_b   1.000
_cell.length_c   1.000
_cell.angle_alpha   90.00
_cell.angle_beta   90.00
_cell.angle_gamma   90.00
#
_symmetry.space_group_name_H-M   'P 1'
#
loop_
_entity.id
_entity.type
_entity.pdbx_description
1 polymer ?
#
loop_
_entity_poly.entity_id
_entity_poly.type
_entity_poly.pdbx_seq_one_letter_code
_entity_poly.pdbx_strand_id
1 'polypeptide(L)'
;MPIPAAMPQPYHASQSFAQARRPIDPWRDSLRAMMFIWGVLLLAAFATPLTTSPLSFSWDLILAGEGTARLPPLMLAAIGLLSVVVAVIPMATVPRGMIAALFGLAGILVPILLVGVPAWQGLLAMIGTFVLVTGLLIRSEYRGSLLPRMLVTLGALALLVPFVLPDQGAIPLVSLFRALIDVPGAAKAGPALGLGLVTVVVLSLLFTWMPAPITGGARLWAWIVILWGLITHLTLLLLGGQLGDAISGSPHAALVPWVYGGVSPTGLALGSAYLVLVGYGLAATLSKQLE
;
A
#
# COMPACT_ATOMS: atom_id res chain seq x y z
N MET A 1 13.54 -44.51 61.26
CA MET A 1 13.96 -43.35 60.44
C MET A 1 12.77 -42.96 59.57
N PRO A 2 12.28 -41.71 59.62
CA PRO A 2 11.19 -41.29 58.74
C PRO A 2 11.74 -41.03 57.33
N ILE A 3 11.06 -41.55 56.32
CA ILE A 3 11.38 -41.35 54.90
C ILE A 3 10.97 -39.92 54.52
N PRO A 4 11.83 -39.11 53.88
CA PRO A 4 11.45 -37.76 53.46
C PRO A 4 10.34 -37.84 52.40
N ALA A 5 9.24 -37.13 52.63
CA ALA A 5 8.19 -36.97 51.63
C ALA A 5 8.76 -36.21 50.41
N ALA A 6 8.56 -36.77 49.22
CA ALA A 6 8.96 -36.14 47.97
C ALA A 6 8.19 -34.81 47.80
N MET A 7 8.93 -33.70 47.74
CA MET A 7 8.34 -32.40 47.39
C MET A 7 7.82 -32.47 45.94
N PRO A 8 6.57 -32.05 45.67
CA PRO A 8 6.08 -31.95 44.29
C PRO A 8 6.91 -30.90 43.55
N GLN A 9 7.51 -31.27 42.42
CA GLN A 9 8.25 -30.29 41.62
C GLN A 9 7.30 -29.22 41.08
N PRO A 10 7.58 -27.92 41.28
CA PRO A 10 6.78 -26.84 40.71
C PRO A 10 7.19 -26.63 39.24
N TYR A 11 6.82 -27.54 38.35
CA TYR A 11 7.33 -27.56 36.96
C TYR A 11 6.28 -27.50 35.84
N HIS A 12 5.04 -27.10 36.15
CA HIS A 12 3.99 -26.94 35.13
C HIS A 12 3.44 -25.51 34.96
N ALA A 13 3.65 -24.60 35.92
CA ALA A 13 3.20 -23.21 35.77
C ALA A 13 4.16 -22.34 34.93
N SER A 14 5.44 -22.70 34.84
CA SER A 14 6.48 -21.93 34.12
C SER A 14 6.51 -22.18 32.61
N GLN A 15 6.02 -23.35 32.14
CA GLN A 15 6.03 -23.67 30.71
C GLN A 15 4.98 -22.90 29.91
N SER A 16 3.82 -22.61 30.51
CA SER A 16 2.75 -21.82 29.88
C SER A 16 3.19 -20.37 29.62
N PHE A 17 3.91 -19.77 30.57
CA PHE A 17 4.49 -18.43 30.42
C PHE A 17 5.70 -18.39 29.47
N ALA A 18 6.48 -19.48 29.39
CA ALA A 18 7.59 -19.59 28.44
C ALA A 18 7.10 -19.79 27.00
N GLN A 19 6.00 -20.51 26.78
CA GLN A 19 5.36 -20.63 25.45
C GLN A 19 4.67 -19.33 25.02
N ALA A 20 4.08 -18.57 25.96
CA ALA A 20 3.51 -17.24 25.70
C ALA A 20 4.56 -16.17 25.31
N ARG A 21 5.86 -16.46 25.51
CA ARG A 21 7.00 -15.57 25.17
C ARG A 21 7.85 -16.09 24.02
N ARG A 22 7.38 -17.03 23.20
CA ARG A 22 8.04 -17.20 21.89
C ARG A 22 7.83 -15.89 21.12
N PRO A 23 8.89 -15.24 20.58
CA PRO A 23 8.72 -14.11 19.69
C PRO A 23 7.88 -14.57 18.51
N ILE A 24 6.57 -14.28 18.55
CA ILE A 24 5.69 -14.52 17.42
C ILE A 24 6.08 -13.45 16.43
N ASP A 25 6.74 -13.86 15.35
CA ASP A 25 7.03 -12.97 14.23
C ASP A 25 5.68 -12.44 13.70
N PRO A 26 5.34 -11.15 13.92
CA PRO A 26 4.01 -10.63 13.64
C PRO A 26 3.72 -10.57 12.13
N TRP A 27 4.76 -10.73 11.31
CA TRP A 27 4.68 -10.66 9.85
C TRP A 27 4.52 -12.03 9.20
N ARG A 28 4.79 -13.12 9.91
CA ARG A 28 4.86 -14.47 9.31
C ARG A 28 3.58 -14.84 8.56
N ASP A 29 2.43 -14.65 9.19
CA ASP A 29 1.14 -15.02 8.61
C ASP A 29 0.51 -13.86 7.83
N SER A 30 0.67 -12.63 8.32
CA SER A 30 0.12 -11.44 7.68
C SER A 30 0.75 -11.18 6.31
N LEU A 31 2.07 -11.30 6.16
CA LEU A 31 2.75 -11.15 4.86
C LEU A 31 2.27 -12.19 3.85
N ARG A 32 2.11 -13.46 4.26
CA ARG A 32 1.61 -14.52 3.39
C ARG A 32 0.19 -14.23 2.92
N ALA A 33 -0.68 -13.85 3.85
CA ALA A 33 -2.06 -13.49 3.54
C ALA A 33 -2.11 -12.30 2.57
N MET A 34 -1.31 -11.26 2.80
CA MET A 34 -1.28 -10.08 1.94
C MET A 34 -0.76 -10.41 0.53
N MET A 35 0.35 -11.16 0.40
CA MET A 35 0.85 -11.59 -0.90
C MET A 35 -0.17 -12.45 -1.67
N PHE A 36 -0.88 -13.32 -0.96
CA PHE A 36 -1.91 -14.16 -1.57
C PHE A 36 -3.12 -13.33 -2.02
N ILE A 37 -3.72 -12.54 -1.13
CA ILE A 37 -4.93 -11.75 -1.42
C ILE A 37 -4.67 -10.76 -2.55
N TRP A 38 -3.59 -9.98 -2.47
CA TRP A 38 -3.29 -8.97 -3.47
C TRP A 38 -2.72 -9.57 -4.76
N GLY A 39 -2.06 -10.73 -4.68
CA GLY A 39 -1.68 -11.50 -5.86
C GLY A 39 -2.89 -12.03 -6.63
N VAL A 40 -3.88 -12.60 -5.92
CA VAL A 40 -5.16 -13.02 -6.52
C VAL A 40 -5.92 -11.83 -7.11
N LEU A 41 -5.93 -10.68 -6.41
CA LEU A 41 -6.60 -9.49 -6.92
C LEU A 41 -5.94 -8.94 -8.19
N LEU A 42 -4.61 -8.97 -8.28
CA LEU A 42 -3.88 -8.65 -9.52
C LEU A 42 -4.24 -9.64 -10.63
N LEU A 43 -4.28 -10.95 -10.36
CA LEU A 43 -4.71 -11.94 -11.36
C LEU A 43 -6.16 -11.75 -11.79
N ALA A 44 -7.05 -11.39 -10.86
CA ALA A 44 -8.43 -11.05 -11.18
C ALA A 44 -8.48 -9.82 -12.10
N ALA A 45 -7.73 -8.76 -11.78
CA ALA A 45 -7.61 -7.58 -12.62
C ALA A 45 -7.07 -7.91 -14.03
N PHE A 46 -6.10 -8.82 -14.14
CA PHE A 46 -5.60 -9.31 -15.43
C PHE A 46 -6.68 -10.02 -16.25
N ALA A 47 -7.46 -10.88 -15.58
CA ALA A 47 -8.49 -11.71 -16.20
C ALA A 47 -9.80 -10.98 -16.49
N THR A 48 -9.98 -9.77 -15.97
CA THR A 48 -11.18 -8.97 -16.17
C THR A 48 -11.22 -8.42 -17.61
N PRO A 49 -12.37 -8.46 -18.31
CA PRO A 49 -12.46 -7.94 -19.66
C PRO A 49 -12.22 -6.42 -19.69
N LEU A 50 -11.45 -6.00 -20.70
CA LEU A 50 -11.12 -4.60 -20.99
C LEU A 50 -12.37 -3.84 -21.45
N THR A 51 -13.09 -4.44 -22.40
CA THR A 51 -14.37 -3.97 -22.94
C THR A 51 -15.33 -5.13 -23.04
N THR A 52 -16.62 -4.89 -22.81
CA THR A 52 -17.67 -5.91 -22.94
C THR A 52 -18.33 -5.92 -24.33
N SER A 53 -18.14 -4.87 -25.13
CA SER A 53 -18.65 -4.77 -26.51
C SER A 53 -17.75 -3.91 -27.41
N PRO A 54 -16.93 -4.51 -28.30
CA PRO A 54 -16.66 -5.96 -28.42
C PRO A 54 -15.92 -6.50 -27.18
N LEU A 55 -16.09 -7.78 -26.89
CA LEU A 55 -15.39 -8.44 -25.78
C LEU A 55 -13.88 -8.47 -26.07
N SER A 56 -13.07 -7.83 -25.23
CA SER A 56 -11.61 -7.85 -25.34
C SER A 56 -10.95 -8.03 -23.98
N PHE A 57 -9.76 -8.64 -23.95
CA PHE A 57 -9.04 -8.97 -22.73
C PHE A 57 -7.57 -8.58 -22.79
N SER A 58 -6.92 -8.61 -21.63
CA SER A 58 -5.49 -8.32 -21.47
C SER A 58 -4.59 -9.24 -22.31
N TRP A 59 -4.99 -10.50 -22.56
CA TRP A 59 -4.22 -11.40 -23.44
C TRP A 59 -4.28 -10.99 -24.91
N ASP A 60 -5.36 -10.35 -25.37
CA ASP A 60 -5.43 -9.83 -26.74
C ASP A 60 -4.40 -8.72 -26.94
N LEU A 61 -4.18 -7.88 -25.92
CA LEU A 61 -3.10 -6.87 -25.92
C LEU A 61 -1.70 -7.50 -25.94
N ILE A 62 -1.53 -8.66 -25.31
CA ILE A 62 -0.24 -9.38 -25.32
C ILE A 62 0.02 -10.00 -26.70
N LEU A 63 -1.00 -10.58 -27.31
CA LEU A 63 -0.89 -11.23 -28.62
C LEU A 63 -0.75 -10.21 -29.75
N ALA A 64 -1.53 -9.13 -29.72
CA ALA A 64 -1.59 -8.12 -30.78
C ALA A 64 -0.65 -6.93 -30.56
N GLY A 65 -0.21 -6.65 -29.32
CA GLY A 65 0.65 -5.50 -29.03
C GLY A 65 2.03 -5.64 -29.68
N GLU A 66 2.71 -4.53 -29.96
CA GLU A 66 4.11 -4.55 -30.42
C GLU A 66 5.05 -4.01 -29.34
N GLY A 67 6.26 -4.59 -29.26
CA GLY A 67 7.34 -4.10 -28.40
C GLY A 67 6.96 -3.98 -26.92
N THR A 68 7.19 -2.80 -26.34
CA THR A 68 7.01 -2.51 -24.92
C THR A 68 5.55 -2.41 -24.48
N ALA A 69 4.59 -2.32 -25.41
CA ALA A 69 3.16 -2.25 -25.09
C ALA A 69 2.62 -3.52 -24.41
N ARG A 70 3.29 -4.66 -24.60
CA ARG A 70 2.94 -5.93 -23.94
C ARG A 70 3.35 -5.99 -22.46
N LEU A 71 4.27 -5.12 -22.04
CA LEU A 71 4.91 -5.24 -20.72
C LEU A 71 3.95 -4.94 -19.56
N PRO A 72 3.12 -3.88 -19.58
CA PRO A 72 2.21 -3.62 -18.47
C PRO A 72 1.24 -4.78 -18.15
N PRO A 73 0.50 -5.38 -19.11
CA PRO A 73 -0.38 -6.51 -18.80
C PRO A 73 0.41 -7.77 -18.38
N LEU A 74 1.59 -8.00 -18.97
CA LEU A 74 2.47 -9.11 -18.56
C LEU A 74 2.97 -8.95 -17.12
N MET A 75 3.35 -7.73 -16.72
CA MET A 75 3.78 -7.44 -15.35
C MET A 75 2.66 -7.69 -14.35
N LEU A 76 1.46 -7.21 -14.66
CA LEU A 76 0.28 -7.37 -13.82
C LEU A 76 0.02 -8.87 -13.58
N ALA A 77 0.06 -9.68 -14.64
CA ALA A 77 -0.07 -11.14 -14.55
C ALA A 77 1.10 -11.80 -13.80
N ALA A 78 2.35 -11.44 -14.13
CA ALA A 78 3.54 -12.04 -13.56
C ALA A 78 3.66 -11.76 -12.06
N ILE A 79 3.44 -10.51 -11.64
CA ILE A 79 3.51 -10.12 -10.23
C ILE A 79 2.36 -10.76 -9.45
N GLY A 80 1.15 -10.81 -10.04
CA GLY A 80 0.02 -11.52 -9.44
C GLY A 80 0.33 -13.00 -9.19
N LEU A 81 0.79 -13.72 -10.22
CA LEU A 81 1.12 -15.14 -10.15
C LEU A 81 2.27 -15.40 -9.17
N LEU A 82 3.38 -14.68 -9.30
CA LEU A 82 4.56 -14.87 -8.46
C LEU A 82 4.25 -14.56 -6.98
N SER A 83 3.41 -13.55 -6.71
CA SER A 83 2.98 -13.23 -5.33
C SER A 83 2.20 -14.39 -4.71
N VAL A 84 1.28 -15.01 -5.46
CA VAL A 84 0.51 -16.18 -5.00
C VAL A 84 1.43 -17.38 -4.76
N VAL A 85 2.33 -17.69 -5.71
CA VAL A 85 3.27 -18.82 -5.59
C VAL A 85 4.17 -18.65 -4.37
N VAL A 86 4.78 -17.47 -4.20
CA VAL A 86 5.69 -17.17 -3.08
C VAL A 86 4.96 -17.16 -1.72
N ALA A 87 3.68 -16.78 -1.69
CA ALA A 87 2.87 -16.84 -0.48
C ALA A 87 2.72 -18.28 0.06
N VAL A 88 2.52 -19.24 -0.84
CA VAL A 88 2.27 -20.65 -0.50
C VAL A 88 3.56 -21.36 -0.10
N ILE A 89 4.69 -21.08 -0.77
CA ILE A 89 5.95 -21.76 -0.46
C ILE A 89 6.38 -21.48 0.99
N PRO A 90 6.74 -22.52 1.77
CA PRO A 90 7.23 -22.36 3.14
C PRO A 90 8.65 -21.76 3.13
N MET A 91 8.70 -20.43 3.12
CA MET A 91 9.93 -19.64 3.27
C MET A 91 9.96 -18.91 4.61
N ALA A 92 11.17 -18.57 5.08
CA ALA A 92 11.36 -17.66 6.19
C ALA A 92 10.81 -16.24 5.87
N THR A 93 10.46 -15.47 6.90
CA THR A 93 9.79 -14.18 6.76
C THR A 93 10.63 -13.14 6.02
N VAL A 94 11.93 -13.04 6.32
CA VAL A 94 12.85 -12.06 5.70
C VAL A 94 12.96 -12.23 4.19
N PRO A 95 13.35 -13.40 3.64
CA PRO A 95 13.46 -13.55 2.19
C PRO A 95 12.11 -13.37 1.49
N ARG A 96 11.00 -13.81 2.11
CA ARG A 96 9.67 -13.53 1.59
C ARG A 96 9.37 -12.03 1.55
N GLY A 97 9.73 -11.31 2.61
CA GLY A 97 9.55 -9.85 2.71
C GLY A 97 10.36 -9.09 1.67
N MET A 98 11.60 -9.51 1.41
CA MET A 98 12.43 -8.94 0.34
C MET A 98 11.81 -9.17 -1.03
N ILE A 99 11.34 -10.39 -1.32
CA ILE A 99 10.67 -10.71 -2.59
C ILE A 99 9.38 -9.87 -2.75
N ALA A 100 8.56 -9.77 -1.69
CA ALA A 100 7.36 -8.93 -1.71
C ALA A 100 7.70 -7.46 -1.96
N ALA A 101 8.75 -6.93 -1.32
CA ALA A 101 9.21 -5.57 -1.56
C ALA A 101 9.67 -5.37 -3.00
N LEU A 102 10.40 -6.32 -3.59
CA LEU A 102 10.82 -6.27 -5.00
C LEU A 102 9.62 -6.29 -5.95
N PHE A 103 8.62 -7.13 -5.71
CA PHE A 103 7.39 -7.17 -6.50
C PHE A 103 6.60 -5.86 -6.41
N GLY A 104 6.52 -5.30 -5.20
CA GLY A 104 5.92 -4.00 -4.98
C GLY A 104 6.64 -2.87 -5.71
N LEU A 105 7.98 -2.83 -5.63
CA LEU A 105 8.82 -1.82 -6.28
C LEU A 105 8.83 -1.97 -7.80
N ALA A 106 8.66 -3.19 -8.33
CA ALA A 106 8.56 -3.43 -9.77
C ALA A 106 7.41 -2.63 -10.40
N GLY A 107 6.28 -2.46 -9.70
CA GLY A 107 5.16 -1.62 -10.12
C GLY A 107 5.49 -0.14 -10.31
N ILE A 108 6.70 0.30 -9.93
CA ILE A 108 7.21 1.65 -10.12
C ILE A 108 8.40 1.67 -11.06
N LEU A 109 9.39 0.82 -10.77
CA LEU A 109 10.65 0.85 -11.49
C LEU A 109 10.41 0.56 -12.97
N VAL A 110 9.52 -0.37 -13.30
CA VAL A 110 9.26 -0.68 -14.70
C VAL A 110 8.51 0.45 -15.43
N PRO A 111 7.41 1.02 -14.90
CA PRO A 111 6.83 2.22 -15.53
C PRO A 111 7.83 3.36 -15.71
N ILE A 112 8.73 3.61 -14.75
CA ILE A 112 9.79 4.62 -14.87
C ILE A 112 10.75 4.28 -16.02
N LEU A 113 11.13 3.01 -16.17
CA LEU A 113 12.02 2.57 -17.25
C LEU A 113 11.34 2.62 -18.63
N LEU A 114 10.01 2.47 -18.70
CA LEU A 114 9.27 2.44 -19.96
C LEU A 114 8.76 3.80 -20.42
N VAL A 115 8.24 4.61 -19.49
CA VAL A 115 7.59 5.90 -19.79
C VAL A 115 8.54 7.07 -19.54
N GLY A 116 9.54 6.87 -18.68
CA GLY A 116 10.49 7.89 -18.28
C GLY A 116 10.36 8.28 -16.81
N VAL A 117 11.35 9.03 -16.33
CA VAL A 117 11.42 9.48 -14.94
C VAL A 117 10.38 10.59 -14.73
N PRO A 118 9.42 10.43 -13.79
CA PRO A 118 8.47 11.48 -13.49
C PRO A 118 9.18 12.68 -12.84
N ALA A 119 8.49 13.83 -12.79
CA ALA A 119 8.99 14.99 -12.07
C ALA A 119 9.39 14.61 -10.63
N TRP A 120 10.41 15.29 -10.09
CA TRP A 120 10.96 14.99 -8.77
C TRP A 120 9.88 15.02 -7.66
N GLN A 121 8.85 15.86 -7.81
CA GLN A 121 7.69 15.91 -6.90
C GLN A 121 6.92 14.59 -6.87
N GLY A 122 6.70 13.98 -8.04
CA GLY A 122 6.06 12.68 -8.17
C GLY A 122 6.91 11.57 -7.56
N LEU A 123 8.23 11.57 -7.82
CA LEU A 123 9.15 10.63 -7.18
C LEU A 123 9.14 10.76 -5.65
N LEU A 124 9.16 11.99 -5.14
CA LEU A 124 9.18 12.27 -3.72
C LEU A 124 7.87 11.81 -3.05
N ALA A 125 6.72 12.05 -3.69
CA ALA A 125 5.44 11.55 -3.21
C ALA A 125 5.37 10.01 -3.22
N MET A 126 5.89 9.36 -4.26
CA MET A 126 5.92 7.89 -4.36
C MET A 126 6.80 7.26 -3.28
N ILE A 127 8.04 7.75 -3.13
CA ILE A 127 8.97 7.31 -2.08
C ILE A 127 8.37 7.60 -0.70
N GLY A 128 7.83 8.80 -0.52
CA GLY A 128 7.17 9.21 0.71
C GLY A 128 6.03 8.29 1.12
N THR A 129 5.23 7.83 0.15
CA THR A 129 4.13 6.89 0.40
C THR A 129 4.65 5.55 0.93
N PHE A 130 5.69 4.96 0.35
CA PHE A 130 6.24 3.69 0.87
C PHE A 130 6.83 3.84 2.24
N VAL A 131 7.62 4.88 2.44
CA VAL A 131 8.29 5.14 3.71
C VAL A 131 7.24 5.39 4.79
N LEU A 132 6.17 6.13 4.47
CA LEU A 132 5.03 6.37 5.36
C LEU A 132 4.29 5.07 5.71
N VAL A 133 3.86 4.30 4.71
CA VAL A 133 3.11 3.04 4.91
C VAL A 133 3.95 2.05 5.71
N THR A 134 5.22 1.86 5.34
CA THR A 134 6.16 0.98 6.04
C THR A 134 6.35 1.42 7.48
N GLY A 135 6.58 2.73 7.72
CA GLY A 135 6.74 3.29 9.05
C GLY A 135 5.50 3.09 9.92
N LEU A 136 4.30 3.31 9.38
CA LEU A 136 3.03 3.12 10.09
C LEU A 136 2.78 1.64 10.43
N LEU A 137 3.10 0.73 9.52
CA LEU A 137 3.00 -0.72 9.75
C LEU A 137 3.98 -1.17 10.85
N ILE A 138 5.27 -0.82 10.76
CA ILE A 138 6.26 -1.15 11.81
C ILE A 138 5.84 -0.56 13.16
N ARG A 139 5.32 0.67 13.18
CA ARG A 139 4.87 1.32 14.42
C ARG A 139 3.72 0.58 15.10
N SER A 140 2.88 -0.12 14.34
CA SER A 140 1.75 -0.86 14.90
C SER A 140 2.20 -1.99 15.83
N GLU A 141 3.35 -2.60 15.53
CA GLU A 141 3.96 -3.69 16.30
C GLU A 141 5.03 -3.15 17.28
N TYR A 142 5.93 -2.28 16.82
CA TYR A 142 7.07 -1.76 17.60
C TYR A 142 6.83 -0.32 18.10
N ARG A 143 5.81 -0.14 18.95
CA ARG A 143 5.33 1.17 19.42
C ARG A 143 6.40 2.04 20.12
N GLY A 144 7.34 1.39 20.80
CA GLY A 144 8.42 2.04 21.55
C GLY A 144 9.64 2.41 20.72
N SER A 145 9.79 1.89 19.49
CA SER A 145 10.99 2.11 18.69
C SER A 145 11.00 3.51 18.06
N LEU A 146 12.20 4.11 17.97
CA LEU A 146 12.41 5.39 17.29
C LEU A 146 12.40 5.25 15.77
N LEU A 147 12.86 4.12 15.22
CA LEU A 147 12.92 3.89 13.77
C LEU A 147 11.57 4.13 13.06
N PRO A 148 10.44 3.52 13.47
CA PRO A 148 9.16 3.79 12.82
C PRO A 148 8.74 5.25 12.94
N ARG A 149 9.14 5.97 13.98
CA ARG A 149 8.83 7.41 14.12
C ARG A 149 9.58 8.24 13.09
N MET A 150 10.85 7.92 12.86
CA MET A 150 11.67 8.57 11.84
C MET A 150 11.13 8.26 10.45
N LEU A 151 10.78 7.00 10.16
CA LEU A 151 10.19 6.61 8.88
C LEU A 151 8.88 7.35 8.62
N VAL A 152 7.92 7.37 9.56
CA VAL A 152 6.67 8.10 9.35
C VAL A 152 6.91 9.60 9.16
N THR A 153 7.84 10.19 9.92
CA THR A 153 8.18 11.62 9.77
C THR A 153 8.75 11.90 8.38
N LEU A 154 9.72 11.11 7.92
CA LEU A 154 10.31 11.25 6.59
C LEU A 154 9.29 11.03 5.47
N GLY A 155 8.45 10.00 5.60
CA GLY A 155 7.40 9.70 4.63
C GLY A 155 6.35 10.80 4.54
N ALA A 156 5.92 11.32 5.69
CA ALA A 156 4.97 12.44 5.76
C ALA A 156 5.56 13.72 5.17
N LEU A 157 6.81 14.06 5.50
CA LEU A 157 7.48 15.21 4.93
C LEU A 157 7.62 15.07 3.41
N ALA A 158 8.08 13.93 2.92
CA ALA A 158 8.20 13.67 1.49
C ALA A 158 6.85 13.78 0.75
N LEU A 159 5.74 13.43 1.40
CA LEU A 159 4.40 13.62 0.83
C LEU A 159 3.89 15.06 0.90
N LEU A 160 4.23 15.82 1.95
CA LEU A 160 3.75 17.20 2.13
C LEU A 160 4.56 18.22 1.32
N VAL A 161 5.86 17.97 1.12
CA VAL A 161 6.79 18.86 0.41
C VAL A 161 6.27 19.25 -0.98
N PRO A 162 5.77 18.32 -1.84
CA PRO A 162 5.17 18.67 -3.13
C PRO A 162 3.96 19.60 -3.05
N PHE A 163 3.22 19.61 -1.93
CA PHE A 163 2.07 20.51 -1.77
C PHE A 163 2.46 21.92 -1.34
N VAL A 164 3.65 22.09 -0.75
CA VAL A 164 4.12 23.37 -0.19
C VAL A 164 5.08 24.07 -1.14
N LEU A 165 5.88 23.33 -1.91
CA LEU A 165 6.78 23.95 -2.87
C LEU A 165 6.00 24.55 -4.04
N PRO A 166 6.30 25.80 -4.44
CA PRO A 166 5.68 26.41 -5.60
C PRO A 166 5.93 25.58 -6.86
N ASP A 167 4.87 25.38 -7.63
CA ASP A 167 4.95 24.84 -8.99
C ASP A 167 4.23 25.81 -9.93
N GLN A 168 4.86 26.15 -11.05
CA GLN A 168 4.32 27.08 -12.06
C GLN A 168 3.83 28.43 -11.50
N GLY A 169 4.48 28.92 -10.44
CA GLY A 169 4.18 30.24 -9.83
C GLY A 169 3.04 30.23 -8.81
N ALA A 170 2.47 29.08 -8.45
CA ALA A 170 1.48 28.95 -7.39
C ALA A 170 1.88 27.88 -6.38
N ILE A 171 1.47 28.04 -5.12
CA ILE A 171 1.62 26.99 -4.10
C ILE A 171 0.48 25.97 -4.31
N PRO A 172 0.78 24.68 -4.58
CA PRO A 172 -0.24 23.68 -4.88
C PRO A 172 -1.30 23.55 -3.79
N LEU A 173 -0.94 23.61 -2.51
CA LEU A 173 -1.89 23.59 -1.41
C LEU A 173 -2.88 24.75 -1.47
N VAL A 174 -2.40 25.97 -1.78
CA VAL A 174 -3.26 27.15 -1.94
C VAL A 174 -4.17 26.98 -3.15
N SER A 175 -3.67 26.41 -4.25
CA SER A 175 -4.50 26.12 -5.42
C SER A 175 -5.59 25.09 -5.13
N LEU A 176 -5.34 24.08 -4.29
CA LEU A 176 -6.36 23.12 -3.86
C LEU A 176 -7.47 23.79 -3.05
N PHE A 177 -7.10 24.68 -2.11
CA PHE A 177 -8.09 25.45 -1.35
C PHE A 177 -8.91 26.37 -2.25
N ARG A 178 -8.28 27.06 -3.21
CA ARG A 178 -8.99 27.89 -4.18
C ARG A 178 -9.92 27.06 -5.05
N ALA A 179 -9.44 25.94 -5.59
CA ALA A 179 -10.25 25.03 -6.40
C ALA A 179 -11.46 24.49 -5.61
N LEU A 180 -11.34 24.24 -4.31
CA LEU A 180 -12.47 23.84 -3.47
C LEU A 180 -13.55 24.94 -3.34
N ILE A 181 -13.14 26.20 -3.35
CA ILE A 181 -14.05 27.35 -3.26
C ILE A 181 -14.70 27.61 -4.63
N ASP A 182 -13.87 27.70 -5.67
CA ASP A 182 -14.22 28.27 -6.98
C ASP A 182 -14.93 27.28 -7.92
N VAL A 183 -14.64 25.97 -7.81
CA VAL A 183 -15.18 24.97 -8.75
C VAL A 183 -16.61 24.57 -8.35
N PRO A 184 -17.61 24.57 -9.25
CA PRO A 184 -18.97 24.19 -8.87
C PRO A 184 -19.19 22.67 -8.80
N GLY A 185 -20.13 22.25 -7.94
CA GLY A 185 -20.72 20.90 -7.95
C GLY A 185 -19.75 19.74 -7.67
N ALA A 186 -19.94 18.63 -8.40
CA ALA A 186 -19.18 17.38 -8.24
C ALA A 186 -17.67 17.52 -8.51
N ALA A 187 -17.26 18.55 -9.26
CA ALA A 187 -15.86 18.80 -9.55
C ALA A 187 -15.07 19.29 -8.31
N LYS A 188 -15.75 19.66 -7.21
CA LYS A 188 -15.11 19.89 -5.89
C LYS A 188 -14.50 18.63 -5.26
N ALA A 189 -14.90 17.44 -5.73
CA ALA A 189 -14.46 16.18 -5.16
C ALA A 189 -12.95 15.96 -5.27
N GLY A 190 -12.35 16.29 -6.42
CA GLY A 190 -10.91 16.17 -6.61
C GLY A 190 -10.11 16.99 -5.59
N PRO A 191 -10.35 18.31 -5.49
CA PRO A 191 -9.73 19.16 -4.47
C PRO A 191 -10.01 18.70 -3.04
N ALA A 192 -11.24 18.29 -2.72
CA ALA A 192 -11.61 17.79 -1.39
C ALA A 192 -10.83 16.52 -1.01
N LEU A 193 -10.68 15.59 -1.95
CA LEU A 193 -9.87 14.39 -1.77
C LEU A 193 -8.37 14.75 -1.63
N GLY A 194 -7.86 15.70 -2.41
CA GLY A 194 -6.49 16.20 -2.23
C GLY A 194 -6.24 16.72 -0.81
N LEU A 195 -7.13 17.55 -0.28
CA LEU A 195 -7.06 18.05 1.09
C LEU A 195 -7.29 16.96 2.14
N GLY A 196 -8.13 15.98 1.83
CA GLY A 196 -8.32 14.77 2.64
C GLY A 196 -7.03 13.99 2.82
N LEU A 197 -6.27 13.78 1.73
CA LEU A 197 -4.97 13.12 1.78
C LEU A 197 -3.97 13.91 2.63
N VAL A 198 -3.87 15.23 2.40
CA VAL A 198 -3.00 16.11 3.22
C VAL A 198 -3.37 15.99 4.70
N THR A 199 -4.67 15.98 5.01
CA THR A 199 -5.17 15.81 6.38
C THR A 199 -4.75 14.46 6.97
N VAL A 200 -4.90 13.36 6.22
CA VAL A 200 -4.48 12.01 6.64
C VAL A 200 -2.97 11.97 6.92
N VAL A 201 -2.16 12.61 6.08
CA VAL A 201 -0.69 12.65 6.23
C VAL A 201 -0.28 13.48 7.46
N VAL A 202 -0.90 14.65 7.66
CA VAL A 202 -0.67 15.49 8.84
C VAL A 202 -1.09 14.75 10.13
N LEU A 203 -2.24 14.09 10.12
CA LEU A 203 -2.69 13.28 11.25
C LEU A 203 -1.75 12.10 11.51
N SER A 204 -1.19 11.47 10.47
CA SER A 204 -0.20 10.40 10.61
C SER A 204 1.10 10.90 11.27
N LEU A 205 1.53 12.11 10.94
CA LEU A 205 2.68 12.77 11.57
C LEU A 205 2.40 13.08 13.04
N LEU A 206 1.27 13.70 13.36
CA LEU A 206 0.87 13.99 14.75
C LEU A 206 0.75 12.71 15.57
N PHE A 207 0.09 11.71 15.01
CA PHE A 207 -0.06 10.39 15.62
C PHE A 207 1.28 9.75 15.94
N THR A 208 2.32 10.04 15.17
CA THR A 208 3.69 9.50 15.34
C THR A 208 4.39 9.95 16.60
N TRP A 209 4.10 11.15 17.05
CA TRP A 209 4.75 11.76 18.21
C TRP A 209 3.89 11.69 19.47
N MET A 210 2.59 11.40 19.34
CA MET A 210 1.74 11.11 20.50
C MET A 210 2.13 9.78 21.18
N PRO A 211 1.95 9.67 22.51
CA PRO A 211 2.06 8.40 23.22
C PRO A 211 1.21 7.35 22.50
N ALA A 212 1.78 6.16 22.28
CA ALA A 212 1.10 5.15 21.50
C ALA A 212 -0.23 4.80 22.18
N PRO A 213 -1.39 4.99 21.50
CA PRO A 213 -2.66 4.61 22.09
C PRO A 213 -2.65 3.11 22.38
N ILE A 214 -3.45 2.71 23.36
CA ILE A 214 -3.60 1.32 23.78
C ILE A 214 -4.09 0.46 22.59
N THR A 215 -4.85 1.06 21.66
CA THR A 215 -5.39 0.44 20.44
C THR A 215 -4.56 0.73 19.18
N GLY A 216 -4.51 -0.22 18.24
CA GLY A 216 -3.63 -0.27 17.06
C GLY A 216 -3.90 0.75 15.94
N GLY A 217 -4.06 2.04 16.26
CA GLY A 217 -4.41 3.10 15.30
C GLY A 217 -3.43 3.24 14.13
N ALA A 218 -2.13 2.94 14.31
CA ALA A 218 -1.13 3.05 13.23
C ALA A 218 -1.46 2.15 12.03
N ARG A 219 -1.99 0.95 12.30
CA ARG A 219 -2.40 0.01 11.25
C ARG A 219 -3.60 0.53 10.47
N LEU A 220 -4.58 1.11 11.14
CA LEU A 220 -5.74 1.74 10.48
C LEU A 220 -5.30 2.86 9.54
N TRP A 221 -4.42 3.75 10.00
CA TRP A 221 -3.87 4.83 9.18
C TRP A 221 -3.07 4.31 7.99
N ALA A 222 -2.26 3.26 8.17
CA ALA A 222 -1.55 2.61 7.06
C ALA A 222 -2.53 2.12 5.99
N TRP A 223 -3.63 1.48 6.42
CA TRP A 223 -4.66 0.98 5.50
C TRP A 223 -5.44 2.10 4.81
N ILE A 224 -5.72 3.22 5.49
CA ILE A 224 -6.32 4.40 4.86
C ILE A 224 -5.42 4.92 3.73
N VAL A 225 -4.10 4.98 3.95
CA VAL A 225 -3.14 5.42 2.92
C VAL A 225 -3.04 4.40 1.78
N ILE A 226 -2.96 3.10 2.09
CA ILE A 226 -2.92 2.02 1.10
C ILE A 226 -4.17 2.04 0.20
N LEU A 227 -5.35 2.18 0.79
CA LEU A 227 -6.63 2.18 0.09
C LEU A 227 -7.03 3.56 -0.43
N TRP A 228 -6.18 4.57 -0.27
CA TRP A 228 -6.51 5.93 -0.70
C TRP A 228 -6.85 6.00 -2.19
N GLY A 229 -6.10 5.28 -3.03
CA GLY A 229 -6.40 5.18 -4.47
C GLY A 229 -7.76 4.55 -4.78
N LEU A 230 -8.23 3.61 -3.95
CA LEU A 230 -9.58 3.04 -4.07
C LEU A 230 -10.64 4.06 -3.66
N ILE A 231 -10.41 4.76 -2.54
CA ILE A 231 -11.32 5.79 -2.03
C ILE A 231 -11.50 6.90 -3.07
N THR A 232 -10.41 7.40 -3.65
CA THR A 232 -10.48 8.44 -4.68
C THR A 232 -11.19 7.94 -5.93
N HIS A 233 -10.84 6.75 -6.43
CA HIS A 233 -11.44 6.19 -7.63
C HIS A 233 -12.95 5.97 -7.49
N LEU A 234 -13.39 5.32 -6.41
CA LEU A 234 -14.82 5.09 -6.17
C LEU A 234 -15.60 6.38 -5.96
N THR A 235 -15.03 7.35 -5.24
CA THR A 235 -15.69 8.65 -5.01
C THR A 235 -15.91 9.38 -6.32
N LEU A 236 -14.91 9.39 -7.21
CA LEU A 236 -15.01 10.05 -8.51
C LEU A 236 -16.00 9.34 -9.44
N LEU A 237 -16.02 8.01 -9.48
CA LEU A 237 -17.00 7.24 -10.25
C LEU A 237 -18.43 7.44 -9.76
N LEU A 238 -18.63 7.46 -8.44
CA LEU A 238 -19.94 7.66 -7.82
C LEU A 238 -20.49 9.06 -8.13
N LEU A 239 -19.67 10.09 -7.98
CA LEU A 239 -20.08 11.48 -8.21
C LEU A 239 -20.23 11.80 -9.70
N GLY A 240 -19.50 11.10 -10.57
CA GLY A 240 -19.68 11.18 -12.01
C GLY A 240 -20.94 10.46 -12.52
N GLY A 241 -21.63 9.69 -11.68
CA GLY A 241 -22.78 8.87 -12.09
C GLY A 241 -22.41 7.70 -13.02
N GLN A 242 -21.12 7.43 -13.20
CA GLN A 242 -20.59 6.48 -14.19
C GLN A 242 -20.29 5.11 -13.60
N LEU A 243 -20.64 4.85 -12.33
CA LEU A 243 -20.27 3.61 -11.67
C LEU A 243 -20.92 2.39 -12.35
N GLY A 244 -22.19 2.49 -12.76
CA GLY A 244 -22.89 1.45 -13.50
C GLY A 244 -22.27 1.21 -14.89
N ASP A 245 -21.96 2.29 -15.61
CA ASP A 245 -21.38 2.25 -16.95
C ASP A 245 -19.94 1.72 -16.93
N ALA A 246 -19.14 2.12 -15.94
CA ALA A 246 -17.77 1.65 -15.78
C ALA A 246 -17.71 0.15 -15.48
N ILE A 247 -18.62 -0.36 -14.64
CA ILE A 247 -18.65 -1.79 -14.30
C ILE A 247 -19.21 -2.62 -15.47
N SER A 248 -20.24 -2.14 -16.17
CA SER A 248 -20.90 -2.89 -17.24
C SER A 248 -20.17 -2.79 -18.58
N GLY A 249 -19.55 -1.66 -18.90
CA GLY A 249 -18.85 -1.41 -20.17
C GLY A 249 -17.39 -1.83 -20.16
N SER A 250 -16.67 -1.57 -19.06
CA SER A 250 -15.24 -1.82 -18.96
C SER A 250 -14.83 -2.14 -17.51
N PRO A 251 -15.17 -3.34 -16.98
CA PRO A 251 -14.88 -3.68 -15.59
C PRO A 251 -13.38 -3.62 -15.25
N HIS A 252 -12.50 -3.81 -16.24
CA HIS A 252 -11.07 -3.54 -16.07
C HIS A 252 -10.78 -2.07 -15.70
N ALA A 253 -11.46 -1.10 -16.30
CA ALA A 253 -11.28 0.32 -15.98
C ALA A 253 -11.80 0.68 -14.57
N ALA A 254 -12.68 -0.14 -13.98
CA ALA A 254 -13.12 0.02 -12.60
C ALA A 254 -12.16 -0.64 -11.58
N LEU A 255 -11.39 -1.66 -11.99
CA LEU A 255 -10.49 -2.40 -11.10
C LEU A 255 -9.04 -1.94 -11.17
N VAL A 256 -8.49 -1.79 -12.37
CA VAL A 256 -7.05 -1.55 -12.56
C VAL A 256 -6.54 -0.24 -11.96
N PRO A 257 -7.25 0.91 -12.06
CA PRO A 257 -6.71 2.17 -11.58
C PRO A 257 -6.35 2.20 -10.09
N TRP A 258 -7.05 1.43 -9.25
CA TRP A 258 -6.77 1.39 -7.82
C TRP A 258 -5.97 0.13 -7.40
N VAL A 259 -6.06 -0.98 -8.13
CA VAL A 259 -5.30 -2.22 -7.83
C VAL A 259 -3.87 -2.09 -8.33
N TYR A 260 -3.69 -1.80 -9.62
CA TYR A 260 -2.38 -1.67 -10.28
C TYR A 260 -1.84 -0.24 -10.18
N GLY A 261 -2.74 0.74 -10.13
CA GLY A 261 -2.37 2.16 -10.13
C GLY A 261 -2.68 2.81 -11.47
N GLY A 262 -2.63 4.13 -11.48
CA GLY A 262 -3.02 4.93 -12.62
C GLY A 262 -2.74 6.42 -12.41
N VAL A 263 -3.26 7.24 -13.31
CA VAL A 263 -3.17 8.69 -13.21
C VAL A 263 -4.29 9.20 -12.29
N SER A 264 -3.93 9.82 -11.17
CA SER A 264 -4.87 10.53 -10.29
C SER A 264 -4.78 12.04 -10.53
N PRO A 265 -5.87 12.81 -10.30
CA PRO A 265 -5.83 14.27 -10.29
C PRO A 265 -4.78 14.86 -9.34
N THR A 266 -4.36 14.10 -8.32
CA THR A 266 -3.36 14.52 -7.33
C THR A 266 -1.95 13.97 -7.61
N GLY A 267 -1.71 13.36 -8.78
CA GLY A 267 -0.43 12.77 -9.18
C GLY A 267 -0.50 11.28 -9.56
N LEU A 268 0.64 10.60 -9.62
CA LEU A 268 0.69 9.15 -9.86
C LEU A 268 0.06 8.40 -8.67
N ALA A 269 -1.09 7.75 -8.90
CA ALA A 269 -1.69 6.87 -7.91
C ALA A 269 -0.99 5.52 -7.97
N LEU A 270 -0.21 5.24 -6.93
CA LEU A 270 0.34 3.90 -6.73
C LEU A 270 -0.79 2.93 -6.46
N GLY A 271 -0.76 1.79 -7.17
CA GLY A 271 -1.71 0.71 -6.94
C GLY A 271 -1.63 0.21 -5.50
N SER A 272 -2.80 0.01 -4.89
CA SER A 272 -2.92 -0.53 -3.54
C SER A 272 -2.21 -1.88 -3.39
N ALA A 273 -2.22 -2.72 -4.43
CA ALA A 273 -1.48 -3.99 -4.42
C ALA A 273 0.02 -3.78 -4.25
N TYR A 274 0.61 -2.85 -5.00
CA TYR A 274 2.04 -2.52 -4.90
C TYR A 274 2.39 -1.89 -3.56
N LEU A 275 1.55 -1.00 -3.04
CA LEU A 275 1.73 -0.40 -1.71
C LEU A 275 1.70 -1.45 -0.60
N VAL A 276 0.81 -2.45 -0.69
CA VAL A 276 0.76 -3.54 0.28
C VAL A 276 2.00 -4.41 0.18
N LEU A 277 2.40 -4.81 -1.02
CA LEU A 277 3.57 -5.66 -1.24
C LEU A 277 4.86 -4.99 -0.75
N VAL A 278 5.09 -3.71 -1.08
CA VAL A 278 6.24 -2.96 -0.55
C VAL A 278 6.11 -2.73 0.95
N GLY A 279 4.95 -2.24 1.41
CA GLY A 279 4.75 -1.86 2.81
C GLY A 279 4.95 -3.03 3.77
N TYR A 280 4.29 -4.16 3.51
CA TYR A 280 4.45 -5.37 4.31
C TYR A 280 5.81 -6.05 4.07
N GLY A 281 6.33 -6.03 2.85
CA GLY A 281 7.64 -6.58 2.52
C GLY A 281 8.77 -5.88 3.27
N LEU A 282 8.82 -4.56 3.19
CA LEU A 282 9.79 -3.74 3.91
C LEU A 282 9.58 -3.83 5.42
N ALA A 283 8.34 -3.77 5.91
CA ALA A 283 8.06 -3.89 7.34
C ALA A 283 8.60 -5.20 7.92
N ALA A 284 8.40 -6.32 7.23
CA ALA A 284 8.90 -7.63 7.63
C ALA A 284 10.44 -7.74 7.62
N THR A 285 11.10 -7.07 6.68
CA THR A 285 12.57 -7.06 6.60
C THR A 285 13.22 -6.15 7.64
N LEU A 286 12.65 -4.95 7.85
CA LEU A 286 13.20 -3.94 8.75
C LEU A 286 12.90 -4.27 10.22
N SER A 287 11.77 -4.92 10.51
CA SER A 287 11.42 -5.31 11.87
C SER A 287 12.41 -6.29 12.49
N LYS A 288 13.07 -7.11 11.67
CA LYS A 288 14.08 -8.05 12.15
C LYS A 288 15.35 -7.39 12.66
N GLN A 289 15.59 -6.12 12.30
CA GLN A 289 16.66 -5.30 12.87
C GLN A 289 16.24 -4.63 14.20
N LEU A 290 14.98 -4.75 14.60
CA LEU A 290 14.41 -4.17 15.82
C LEU A 290 14.11 -5.21 16.92
N GLU A 291 14.20 -6.51 16.58
CA GLU A 291 14.17 -7.63 17.52
C GLU A 291 15.55 -7.83 18.16
#